data_AF-A0AAU5DJ99-F1
#
_entry.id   AF-A0AAU5DJ99-F1
#
_cell.length_a   1.000
_cell.length_b   1.000
_cell.length_c   1.000
_cell.angle_alpha   90.00
_cell.angle_beta   90.00
_cell.angle_gamma   90.00
#
_symmetry.space_group_name_H-M   'P 1'
#
loop_
_entity.id
_entity.type
_entity.pdbx_description
1 polymer ?
#
loop_
_entity_poly.entity_id
_entity_poly.type
_entity_poly.pdbx_seq_one_letter_code
_entity_poly.pdbx_strand_id
1 'polypeptide(L)'
;MRTELTDAAIADGTAGTVLQVRLEDWFEVQIITGHTSQCSPRPASPHPSQWDLAASAPVGFAGPYDTLQVGLVPPLSAPEGWPQPLPAHPRQDPYDTSAAIWFGQVPAAQLRELVRAHGGENAHQYPSDEDWAQPYE
;
A
#
# COMPACT_ATOMS: atom_id res chain seq x y z
N MET A 1 -18.47 5.61 -4.63
CA MET A 1 -17.00 5.54 -4.62
C MET A 1 -16.60 4.55 -3.55
N ARG A 2 -15.93 3.47 -3.96
CA ARG A 2 -15.55 2.33 -3.12
C ARG A 2 -14.19 2.57 -2.48
N THR A 3 -14.02 2.20 -1.22
CA THR A 3 -12.75 2.32 -0.45
C THR A 3 -12.56 1.14 0.50
N GLU A 4 -13.24 0.03 0.26
CA GLU A 4 -13.34 -1.08 1.22
C GLU A 4 -11.99 -1.73 1.51
N LEU A 5 -11.17 -1.97 0.49
CA LEU A 5 -9.85 -2.62 0.64
C LEU A 5 -8.84 -1.69 1.32
N THR A 6 -8.84 -0.43 0.93
CA THR A 6 -7.98 0.61 1.48
C THR A 6 -8.35 0.86 2.95
N ASP A 7 -9.63 0.98 3.26
CA ASP A 7 -10.10 1.16 4.63
C ASP A 7 -9.81 -0.07 5.50
N ALA A 8 -9.94 -1.28 4.96
CA ALA A 8 -9.54 -2.51 5.65
C ALA A 8 -8.03 -2.54 5.92
N ALA A 9 -7.19 -2.16 4.96
CA ALA A 9 -5.74 -2.09 5.17
C ALA A 9 -5.36 -1.04 6.22
N ILE A 10 -6.09 0.07 6.31
CA ILE A 10 -5.89 1.10 7.34
C ILE A 10 -6.36 0.60 8.71
N ALA A 11 -7.50 -0.10 8.78
CA ALA A 11 -8.10 -0.54 10.03
C ALA A 11 -7.42 -1.77 10.63
N ASP A 12 -7.11 -2.75 9.78
CA ASP A 12 -6.74 -4.13 10.15
C ASP A 12 -5.40 -4.59 9.53
N GLY A 13 -4.74 -3.73 8.75
CA GLY A 13 -3.47 -4.03 8.11
C GLY A 13 -3.58 -4.99 6.93
N THR A 14 -2.43 -5.47 6.47
CA THR A 14 -2.29 -6.32 5.28
C THR A 14 -1.78 -7.72 5.60
N ALA A 15 -1.82 -8.11 6.88
CA ALA A 15 -1.30 -9.39 7.38
C ALA A 15 0.15 -9.70 6.96
N GLY A 16 0.99 -8.66 6.78
CA GLY A 16 2.38 -8.82 6.35
C GLY A 16 2.55 -9.17 4.86
N THR A 17 1.48 -9.05 4.06
CA THR A 17 1.51 -9.25 2.61
C THR A 17 1.32 -7.92 1.89
N VAL A 18 1.75 -7.84 0.63
CA VAL A 18 1.42 -6.70 -0.24
C VAL A 18 -0.01 -6.84 -0.70
N LEU A 19 -0.86 -5.90 -0.31
CA LEU A 19 -2.21 -5.76 -0.83
C LEU A 19 -2.17 -4.90 -2.09
N GLN A 20 -2.53 -5.48 -3.23
CA GLN A 20 -2.74 -4.74 -4.48
C GLN A 20 -4.17 -4.21 -4.53
N VAL A 21 -4.32 -2.92 -4.83
CA VAL A 21 -5.60 -2.23 -4.95
C VAL A 21 -5.63 -1.54 -6.30
N ARG A 22 -6.50 -2.03 -7.19
CA ARG A 22 -6.78 -1.36 -8.46
C ARG A 22 -7.82 -0.26 -8.26
N LEU A 23 -7.54 0.90 -8.80
CA LEU A 23 -8.41 2.08 -8.78
C LEU A 23 -9.37 2.07 -9.96
N GLU A 24 -10.43 2.87 -9.89
CA GLU A 24 -11.49 2.91 -10.92
C GLU A 24 -10.93 3.20 -12.32
N ASP A 25 -9.90 4.06 -12.41
CA ASP A 25 -9.20 4.39 -13.66
C ASP A 25 -8.05 3.42 -14.01
N TRP A 26 -8.03 2.25 -13.37
CA TRP A 26 -7.14 1.13 -13.64
C TRP A 26 -5.68 1.31 -13.25
N PHE A 27 -5.35 2.41 -12.60
CA PHE A 27 -4.08 2.52 -11.88
C PHE A 27 -4.05 1.62 -10.65
N GLU A 28 -2.83 1.28 -10.21
CA GLU A 28 -2.62 0.36 -9.11
C GLU A 28 -1.84 1.01 -7.98
N VAL A 29 -2.37 0.81 -6.77
CA VAL A 29 -1.72 1.12 -5.50
C VAL A 29 -1.43 -0.19 -4.79
N GLN A 30 -0.26 -0.27 -4.18
CA GLN A 30 0.17 -1.38 -3.34
C GLN A 30 0.30 -0.91 -1.90
N ILE A 31 -0.19 -1.68 -0.94
CA ILE A 31 -0.19 -1.31 0.48
C ILE A 31 0.48 -2.43 1.25
N ILE A 32 1.37 -2.09 2.18
CA ILE A 32 1.94 -3.06 3.12
C ILE A 32 2.06 -2.50 4.53
N THR A 33 1.69 -3.33 5.49
CA THR A 33 1.87 -3.09 6.93
C THR A 33 2.52 -4.31 7.58
N GLY A 34 3.34 -4.09 8.61
CA GLY A 34 4.07 -5.16 9.30
C GLY A 34 5.41 -4.69 9.85
N HIS A 35 6.08 -5.55 10.61
CA HIS A 35 7.30 -5.23 11.35
C HIS A 35 8.49 -4.79 10.47
N THR A 36 8.51 -5.19 9.19
CA THR A 36 9.52 -4.77 8.21
C THR A 36 9.14 -3.53 7.40
N SER A 37 7.89 -3.07 7.49
CA SER A 37 7.38 -1.95 6.67
C SER A 37 7.49 -0.61 7.40
N GLN A 38 7.56 0.49 6.66
CA GLN A 38 7.52 1.86 7.16
C GLN A 38 6.10 2.34 7.50
N CYS A 39 5.34 1.55 8.26
CA CYS A 39 4.02 1.92 8.80
C CYS A 39 4.11 2.47 10.23
N SER A 40 3.03 3.08 10.71
CA SER A 40 2.84 3.49 12.11
C SER A 40 1.37 3.38 12.51
N PRO A 41 1.04 2.83 13.69
CA PRO A 41 1.95 2.13 14.61
C PRO A 41 2.55 0.86 14.00
N ARG A 42 3.86 0.64 14.17
CA ARG A 42 4.57 -0.51 13.59
C ARG A 42 4.55 -1.68 14.57
N PRO A 43 3.97 -2.84 14.22
CA PRO A 43 3.99 -4.00 15.10
C PRO A 43 5.41 -4.50 15.31
N ALA A 44 5.70 -4.96 16.53
CA ALA A 44 6.93 -5.70 16.81
C ALA A 44 6.93 -7.05 16.07
N SER A 45 8.12 -7.50 15.66
CA SER A 45 8.31 -8.84 15.09
C SER A 45 8.16 -9.92 16.17
N PRO A 46 7.48 -11.05 15.90
CA PRO A 46 7.49 -12.20 16.80
C PRO A 46 8.87 -12.84 16.91
N HIS A 47 9.74 -12.61 15.92
CA HIS A 47 11.12 -13.07 15.88
C HIS A 47 12.04 -11.89 15.49
N PRO A 48 12.35 -11.00 16.46
CA PRO A 48 13.13 -9.80 16.18
C PRO A 48 14.46 -10.13 15.51
N SER A 49 14.74 -9.45 14.41
CA SER A 49 16.01 -9.50 13.71
C SER A 49 16.65 -8.12 13.69
N GLN A 50 17.96 -8.06 13.46
CA GLN A 50 18.67 -6.79 13.27
C GLN A 50 18.17 -5.97 12.06
N TRP A 51 17.34 -6.57 11.21
CA TRP A 51 16.74 -5.93 10.04
C TRP A 51 15.36 -5.33 10.34
N ASP A 52 14.78 -5.64 11.50
CA ASP A 52 13.50 -5.06 11.88
C ASP A 52 13.66 -3.57 12.19
N LEU A 53 12.68 -2.80 11.74
CA LEU A 53 12.59 -1.39 12.06
C LEU A 53 12.08 -1.24 13.50
N ALA A 54 12.39 -0.10 14.13
CA ALA A 54 11.95 0.17 15.49
C ALA A 54 10.42 0.07 15.60
N ALA A 55 9.97 -0.86 16.45
CA ALA A 55 8.56 -1.08 16.70
C ALA A 55 7.96 0.05 17.54
N SER A 56 6.69 0.37 17.29
CA SER A 56 5.89 1.31 18.08
C SER A 56 4.58 0.72 18.58
N ALA A 57 4.33 -0.56 18.29
CA ALA A 57 3.18 -1.33 18.74
C ALA A 57 3.58 -2.77 19.09
N PRO A 58 2.79 -3.49 19.91
CA PRO A 58 3.08 -4.88 20.27
C PRO A 58 3.00 -5.83 19.06
N VAL A 59 3.52 -7.05 19.25
CA VAL A 59 3.35 -8.16 18.29
C VAL A 59 1.87 -8.41 18.06
N GLY A 60 1.47 -8.60 16.80
CA GLY A 60 0.08 -8.86 16.43
C GLY A 60 -0.85 -7.65 16.48
N PHE A 61 -0.31 -6.43 16.64
CA PHE A 61 -1.09 -5.22 16.41
C PHE A 61 -1.67 -5.23 14.99
N ALA A 62 -3.00 -5.24 14.92
CA ALA A 62 -3.75 -5.28 13.66
C ALA A 62 -4.02 -3.89 13.09
N GLY A 63 -3.95 -2.83 13.89
CA GLY A 63 -4.35 -1.49 13.49
C GLY A 63 -5.22 -0.81 14.55
N PRO A 64 -5.74 0.40 14.27
CA PRO A 64 -5.61 1.12 13.01
C PRO A 64 -4.21 1.72 12.78
N TYR A 65 -3.85 1.94 11.53
CA TYR A 65 -2.61 2.59 11.11
C TYR A 65 -2.84 4.09 10.80
N ASP A 66 -2.00 4.93 11.39
CA ASP A 66 -1.93 6.37 11.09
C ASP A 66 -1.18 6.61 9.77
N THR A 67 -0.14 5.82 9.52
CA THR A 67 0.66 5.88 8.29
C THR A 67 0.99 4.48 7.77
N LEU A 68 1.09 4.35 6.45
CA LEU A 68 1.32 3.09 5.73
C LEU A 68 2.55 3.19 4.84
N GLN A 69 3.13 2.05 4.49
CA GLN A 69 4.05 1.96 3.36
C GLN A 69 3.23 1.65 2.11
N VAL A 70 3.39 2.48 1.08
CA VAL A 70 2.54 2.46 -0.13
C VAL A 70 3.41 2.44 -1.37
N GLY A 71 3.13 1.55 -2.31
CA GLY A 71 3.73 1.49 -3.63
C GLY A 71 2.77 2.06 -4.67
N LEU A 72 3.28 2.88 -5.59
CA LEU A 72 2.50 3.38 -6.73
C LEU A 72 3.07 2.77 -8.02
N VAL A 73 2.22 2.13 -8.81
CA VAL A 73 2.62 1.53 -10.09
C VAL A 73 2.50 2.60 -11.19
N PRO A 74 3.60 2.95 -11.90
CA PRO A 74 3.55 3.92 -12.99
C PRO A 74 2.48 3.55 -14.05
N PRO A 75 1.79 4.55 -14.64
CA PRO A 75 2.11 5.98 -14.60
C PRO A 75 1.52 6.74 -13.39
N LEU A 76 0.91 6.04 -12.42
CA LEU A 76 0.43 6.66 -11.19
C LEU A 76 1.58 7.35 -10.44
N SER A 77 1.39 8.62 -10.08
CA SER A 77 2.37 9.44 -9.40
C SER A 77 1.87 9.86 -8.03
N ALA A 78 2.81 10.06 -7.10
CA ALA A 78 2.48 10.55 -5.77
C ALA A 78 2.01 12.01 -5.85
N PRO A 79 0.90 12.36 -5.17
CA PRO A 79 0.49 13.74 -4.98
C PRO A 79 1.55 14.59 -4.29
N GLU A 80 1.43 15.90 -4.43
CA GLU A 80 2.27 16.84 -3.70
C GLU A 80 2.12 16.66 -2.18
N GLY A 81 3.23 16.74 -1.45
CA GLY A 81 3.25 16.61 0.01
C GLY A 81 3.33 15.18 0.53
N TRP A 82 3.39 14.17 -0.36
CA TRP A 82 3.79 12.83 0.04
C TRP A 82 5.27 12.79 0.48
N PRO A 83 5.64 11.82 1.33
CA PRO A 83 7.03 11.53 1.65
C PRO A 83 7.87 11.30 0.39
N GLN A 84 9.19 11.42 0.49
CA GLN A 84 10.06 11.06 -0.62
C GLN A 84 10.00 9.54 -0.87
N PRO A 85 10.18 9.10 -2.13
CA PRO A 85 10.30 7.68 -2.43
C PRO A 85 11.38 7.02 -1.59
N LEU A 86 11.10 5.80 -1.14
CA LEU A 86 12.09 4.94 -0.51
C LEU A 86 13.18 4.62 -1.52
N PRO A 87 14.47 4.62 -1.10
CA PRO A 87 15.55 4.23 -1.97
C PRO A 87 15.32 2.80 -2.48
N ALA A 88 15.57 2.56 -3.76
CA ALA A 88 15.59 1.22 -4.32
C ALA A 88 16.59 0.37 -3.52
N HIS A 89 16.09 -0.61 -2.77
CA HIS A 89 16.93 -1.40 -1.90
C HIS A 89 17.76 -2.39 -2.75
N PRO A 90 19.07 -2.55 -2.53
CA PRO A 90 19.92 -3.46 -3.32
C PRO A 90 19.59 -4.95 -3.11
N ARG A 91 18.84 -5.25 -2.04
CA ARG A 91 18.17 -6.53 -1.85
C ARG A 91 16.85 -6.40 -2.59
N GLN A 92 16.66 -7.18 -3.65
CA GLN A 92 15.33 -7.41 -4.24
C GLN A 92 14.37 -7.58 -3.09
N ASP A 93 13.50 -6.58 -2.91
CA ASP A 93 12.51 -6.62 -1.86
C ASP A 93 11.66 -7.88 -2.16
N PRO A 94 11.40 -8.78 -1.19
CA PRO A 94 10.42 -9.85 -1.42
C PRO A 94 9.06 -9.33 -1.90
N TYR A 95 8.81 -8.02 -1.75
CA TYR A 95 7.64 -7.28 -2.23
C TYR A 95 7.81 -6.61 -3.59
N ASP A 96 8.95 -6.84 -4.28
CA ASP A 96 9.22 -6.35 -5.64
C ASP A 96 8.43 -7.15 -6.69
N THR A 97 7.09 -7.11 -6.57
CA THR A 97 6.15 -7.83 -7.44
C THR A 97 5.69 -7.00 -8.63
N SER A 98 6.25 -5.81 -8.84
CA SER A 98 5.96 -4.92 -9.96
C SER A 98 6.91 -3.71 -9.89
N ALA A 99 7.05 -2.95 -10.96
CA ALA A 99 7.83 -1.70 -11.04
C ALA A 99 7.27 -0.53 -10.18
N ALA A 100 6.75 -0.83 -8.98
CA ALA A 100 6.16 0.13 -8.07
C ALA A 100 7.23 1.02 -7.44
N ILE A 101 6.92 2.30 -7.33
CA ILE A 101 7.72 3.26 -6.57
C ILE A 101 7.17 3.28 -5.15
N TRP A 102 7.97 2.84 -4.18
CA TRP A 102 7.56 2.71 -2.78
C TRP A 102 7.78 4.01 -1.99
N PHE A 103 6.84 4.33 -1.11
CA PHE A 103 6.84 5.48 -0.22
C PHE A 103 6.61 4.99 1.21
N GLY A 104 7.43 5.46 2.15
CA GLY A 104 7.30 5.11 3.57
C GLY A 104 6.51 6.17 4.33
N GLN A 105 5.78 5.75 5.37
CA GLN A 105 5.03 6.62 6.27
C GLN A 105 4.02 7.56 5.58
N VAL A 106 3.33 7.07 4.54
CA VAL A 106 2.25 7.81 3.88
C VAL A 106 1.06 7.93 4.85
N PRO A 107 0.58 9.15 5.17
CA PRO A 107 -0.60 9.34 6.01
C PRO A 107 -1.83 8.63 5.42
N ALA A 108 -2.58 7.91 6.28
CA ALA A 108 -3.79 7.20 5.88
C ALA A 108 -4.83 8.14 5.21
N ALA A 109 -4.90 9.40 5.65
CA ALA A 109 -5.75 10.41 5.04
C ALA A 109 -5.34 10.74 3.59
N GLN A 110 -4.04 10.88 3.31
CA GLN A 110 -3.53 11.17 1.98
C GLN A 110 -3.72 9.98 1.02
N LEU A 111 -3.55 8.75 1.51
CA LEU A 111 -3.85 7.55 0.72
C LEU A 111 -5.33 7.50 0.34
N ARG A 112 -6.24 7.79 1.30
CA ARG A 112 -7.67 7.90 1.00
C ARG A 112 -7.93 8.96 -0.05
N GLU A 113 -7.37 10.17 0.10
CA GLU A 113 -7.55 11.24 -0.89
C GLU A 113 -7.10 10.84 -2.29
N LEU A 114 -5.97 10.14 -2.41
CA LEU A 114 -5.52 9.58 -3.69
C LEU A 114 -6.57 8.62 -4.27
N VAL A 115 -6.98 7.60 -3.52
CA VAL A 115 -7.99 6.62 -3.98
C VAL A 115 -9.27 7.34 -4.43
N ARG A 116 -9.70 8.38 -3.71
CA ARG A 116 -10.88 9.18 -4.06
C ARG A 116 -10.69 9.99 -5.35
N ALA A 117 -9.51 10.58 -5.54
CA ALA A 117 -9.19 11.35 -6.74
C ALA A 117 -9.23 10.48 -8.00
N HIS A 118 -8.96 9.19 -7.86
CA HIS A 118 -9.02 8.18 -8.92
C HIS A 118 -10.36 7.44 -9.01
N GLY A 119 -11.45 8.01 -8.48
CA GLY A 119 -12.81 7.45 -8.59
C GLY A 119 -13.15 6.34 -7.59
N GLY A 120 -12.21 5.96 -6.72
CA GLY A 120 -12.33 4.87 -5.76
C GLY A 120 -11.65 3.60 -6.22
N GLU A 121 -12.00 2.49 -5.57
CA GLU A 121 -11.54 1.15 -5.90
C GLU A 121 -12.36 0.53 -7.02
N ASN A 122 -11.67 -0.08 -7.97
CA ASN A 122 -12.29 -0.78 -9.08
C ASN A 122 -13.12 -1.97 -8.59
N ALA A 123 -14.26 -2.24 -9.22
CA ALA A 123 -15.02 -3.45 -8.93
C ALA A 123 -14.30 -4.75 -9.34
N HIS A 124 -13.40 -4.67 -10.32
CA HIS A 124 -12.63 -5.76 -10.91
C HIS A 124 -11.17 -5.72 -10.45
N GLN A 125 -10.94 -6.11 -9.20
CA GLN A 125 -9.57 -6.17 -8.62
C GLN A 125 -8.68 -7.21 -9.33
N TYR A 126 -9.29 -8.28 -9.84
CA TYR A 126 -8.62 -9.33 -10.62
C TYR A 126 -9.21 -9.32 -12.03
N PRO A 127 -8.53 -8.70 -12.99
CA PRO A 127 -9.09 -8.51 -14.31
C PRO A 127 -8.95 -9.80 -15.10
N SER A 128 -10.02 -10.15 -15.80
CA SER A 128 -10.02 -11.18 -16.82
C SER A 128 -9.43 -10.63 -18.13
N ASP A 129 -9.10 -11.52 -19.07
CA ASP A 129 -8.68 -11.10 -20.42
C ASP A 129 -9.76 -10.25 -21.13
N GLU A 130 -11.04 -10.43 -20.76
CA GLU A 130 -12.16 -9.66 -21.31
C GLU A 130 -12.19 -8.21 -20.80
N ASP A 131 -11.75 -7.98 -19.57
CA ASP A 131 -11.71 -6.62 -18.97
C ASP A 131 -10.69 -5.72 -19.69
N TRP A 132 -9.67 -6.32 -20.31
CA TRP A 132 -8.66 -5.61 -21.12
C TRP A 132 -9.08 -5.44 -22.59
N ALA A 133 -10.14 -6.12 -23.03
CA ALA A 133 -10.57 -6.12 -24.43
C ALA A 133 -11.60 -5.00 -24.74
N GLN A 134 -12.22 -4.42 -23.72
CA GLN A 134 -13.16 -3.30 -23.87
C GLN A 134 -12.39 -1.97 -23.79
N PRO A 135 -12.65 -1.00 -24.69
CA PRO A 135 -12.10 0.34 -24.54
C PRO A 135 -12.61 0.97 -23.25
N TYR A 136 -11.72 1.62 -22.48
CA TYR A 136 -12.13 2.48 -21.37
C TYR A 136 -12.91 3.67 -21.93
N GLU A 137 -14.23 3.71 -21.67
CA GLU A 137 -15.10 4.86 -21.97
C GLU A 137 -14.93 6.00 -20.96
#